data_AF-A0A9P6VI84-F1
#
_entry.id   AF-A0A9P6VI84-F1
#
_cell.length_a   1.000
_cell.length_b   1.000
_cell.length_c   1.000
_cell.angle_alpha   90.00
_cell.angle_beta   90.00
_cell.angle_gamma   90.00
#
_symmetry.space_group_name_H-M   'P 1'
#
loop_
_entity.id
_entity.type
_entity.pdbx_description
1 polymer ?
#
loop_
_entity_poly.entity_id
_entity_poly.type
_entity_poly.pdbx_seq_one_letter_code
_entity_poly.pdbx_strand_id
1 'polypeptide(L)'
;MAESTNPGKLSLHFESLSVHAGLNRSENEVKDIPVHATSPTVDVFEKRMAALEAGEAALATAFALPLPLGNPPRFIPSGDLDSVKKSIDENTKAVFVESISTNDLLIADIEALSTVARENGVPLIVDNTNGAGGLFIRPISHGASIVLHSTAPWLSISGSSTGGVIIDSGTFSWAAHPDHFPQFSDPSPGFHGLRISEKFGNLALVRFARIAVMRDAGPCLNPFEAAVLLAGLETLAVKMDRVAENAKGICGVAGETGEGCRCEVSR
;
A
#
# COMPACT_ATOMS: atom_id res chain seq x y z
N MET A 1 -8.60 8.28 -20.73
CA MET A 1 -10.06 8.19 -20.93
C MET A 1 -10.65 7.80 -19.58
N ALA A 2 -11.28 8.73 -18.88
CA ALA A 2 -11.83 8.48 -17.56
C ALA A 2 -13.13 7.69 -17.71
N GLU A 3 -13.13 6.40 -17.34
CA GLU A 3 -14.37 5.66 -17.14
C GLU A 3 -15.13 6.30 -15.98
N SER A 4 -16.39 6.64 -16.20
CA SER A 4 -17.27 7.19 -15.17
C SER A 4 -17.39 6.17 -14.03
N THR A 5 -16.94 6.54 -12.85
CA THR A 5 -17.07 5.79 -11.61
C THR A 5 -18.53 5.81 -11.16
N ASN A 6 -19.34 4.90 -11.73
CA ASN A 6 -20.63 4.58 -11.14
C ASN A 6 -20.34 3.66 -9.94
N PRO A 7 -20.60 4.08 -8.69
CA PRO A 7 -20.18 3.36 -7.48
C PRO A 7 -20.86 1.99 -7.27
N GLY A 8 -21.76 1.59 -8.17
CA GLY A 8 -22.38 0.26 -8.21
C GLY A 8 -22.00 -0.58 -9.44
N LYS A 9 -20.97 -0.19 -10.21
CA LYS A 9 -20.51 -0.96 -11.37
C LYS A 9 -19.02 -1.29 -11.19
N LEU A 10 -18.73 -2.55 -10.87
CA LEU A 10 -17.38 -3.08 -10.86
C LEU A 10 -16.71 -2.76 -12.20
N SER A 11 -15.52 -2.14 -12.15
CA SER A 11 -14.77 -1.89 -13.39
C SER A 11 -14.27 -3.24 -13.91
N LEU A 12 -14.62 -3.58 -15.15
CA LEU A 12 -14.16 -4.81 -15.82
C LEU A 12 -12.63 -4.92 -15.79
N HIS A 13 -11.94 -3.78 -15.75
CA HIS A 13 -10.50 -3.69 -15.62
C HIS A 13 -9.98 -4.19 -14.25
N PHE A 14 -10.61 -3.82 -13.13
CA PHE A 14 -10.20 -4.30 -11.80
C PHE A 14 -10.36 -5.83 -11.68
N GLU A 15 -11.51 -6.36 -12.09
CA GLU A 15 -11.80 -7.81 -12.02
C GLU A 15 -10.83 -8.61 -12.89
N SER A 16 -10.51 -8.10 -14.08
CA SER A 16 -9.52 -8.73 -14.96
C SER A 16 -8.13 -8.73 -14.33
N LEU A 17 -7.70 -7.62 -13.72
CA LEU A 17 -6.40 -7.54 -13.05
C LEU A 17 -6.33 -8.46 -11.82
N SER A 18 -7.39 -8.56 -11.03
CA SER A 18 -7.41 -9.37 -9.81
C SER A 18 -7.30 -10.87 -10.08
N VAL A 19 -7.60 -11.30 -11.31
CA VAL A 19 -7.44 -12.70 -11.77
C VAL A 19 -6.17 -12.89 -12.60
N HIS A 20 -5.84 -11.96 -13.51
CA HIS A 20 -4.85 -12.23 -14.56
C HIS A 20 -3.48 -11.58 -14.35
N ALA A 21 -3.38 -10.50 -13.57
CA ALA A 21 -2.09 -9.83 -13.38
C ALA A 21 -1.07 -10.78 -12.74
N GLY A 22 0.17 -10.74 -13.27
CA GLY A 22 1.28 -11.60 -12.87
C GLY A 22 1.29 -13.02 -13.46
N LEU A 23 0.23 -13.49 -14.13
CA LEU A 23 0.16 -14.88 -14.65
C LEU A 23 0.91 -15.10 -15.98
N ASN A 24 1.60 -14.10 -16.51
CA ASN A 24 2.18 -14.15 -17.84
C ASN A 24 3.37 -15.13 -17.91
N ARG A 25 3.22 -16.22 -18.66
CA ARG A 25 4.22 -17.30 -18.73
C ARG A 25 5.38 -17.01 -19.69
N SER A 26 5.29 -15.94 -20.50
CA SER A 26 6.18 -15.68 -21.65
C SER A 26 7.27 -14.63 -21.42
N GLU A 27 7.51 -14.16 -20.18
CA GLU A 27 8.41 -13.02 -19.97
C GLU A 27 9.89 -13.41 -19.99
N ASN A 28 10.62 -12.81 -20.95
CA ASN A 28 12.07 -12.79 -21.11
C ASN A 28 12.77 -11.74 -20.23
N GLU A 29 12.09 -11.26 -19.18
CA GLU A 29 12.63 -10.23 -18.28
C GLU A 29 13.55 -10.83 -17.21
N VAL A 30 14.38 -9.97 -16.62
CA VAL A 30 15.25 -10.32 -15.50
C VAL A 30 14.38 -10.75 -14.33
N LYS A 31 14.29 -12.06 -14.10
CA LYS A 31 13.57 -12.62 -12.96
C LYS A 31 14.42 -12.47 -11.71
N ASP A 32 13.79 -12.08 -10.61
CA ASP A 32 14.43 -12.28 -9.31
C ASP A 32 14.72 -13.78 -9.18
N ILE A 33 16.01 -14.11 -8.99
CA ILE A 33 16.42 -15.49 -8.78
C ILE A 33 15.76 -15.93 -7.47
N PRO A 34 15.00 -17.05 -7.44
CA PRO A 34 14.40 -17.53 -6.22
C PRO A 34 15.48 -17.71 -5.13
N VAL A 35 15.42 -16.84 -4.13
CA VAL A 35 16.28 -16.84 -2.94
C VAL A 35 15.36 -16.72 -1.73
N HIS A 36 15.91 -16.77 -0.51
CA HIS A 36 15.12 -16.67 0.73
C HIS A 36 14.18 -15.43 0.82
N ALA A 37 14.34 -14.42 -0.04
CA ALA A 37 13.56 -13.20 -0.10
C ALA A 37 12.43 -13.17 -1.16
N THR A 38 12.26 -14.22 -2.00
CA THR A 38 11.14 -14.30 -2.96
C THR A 38 10.89 -15.71 -3.48
N SER A 39 9.70 -15.97 -4.01
CA SER A 39 9.37 -17.19 -4.76
C SER A 39 8.47 -16.84 -5.95
N PRO A 40 8.38 -17.69 -6.98
CA PRO A 40 7.49 -17.42 -8.12
C PRO A 40 6.03 -17.17 -7.71
N THR A 41 5.51 -17.88 -6.70
CA THR A 41 4.15 -17.66 -6.21
C THR A 41 3.98 -16.30 -5.54
N VAL A 42 4.97 -15.88 -4.77
CA VAL A 42 4.99 -14.57 -4.10
C VAL A 42 5.13 -13.44 -5.15
N ASP A 43 5.97 -13.63 -6.18
CA ASP A 43 6.14 -12.66 -7.29
C ASP A 43 4.82 -12.41 -8.03
N VAL A 44 4.03 -13.45 -8.31
CA VAL A 44 2.70 -13.29 -8.93
C VAL A 44 1.77 -12.47 -8.02
N PHE A 45 1.78 -12.73 -6.71
CA PHE A 45 0.98 -11.97 -5.74
C PHE A 45 1.40 -10.49 -5.69
N GLU A 46 2.71 -10.22 -5.63
CA GLU A 46 3.26 -8.86 -5.63
C GLU A 46 2.91 -8.10 -6.90
N LYS A 47 3.14 -8.70 -8.08
CA LYS A 47 2.78 -8.09 -9.38
C LYS A 47 1.30 -7.78 -9.48
N ARG A 48 0.46 -8.67 -8.96
CA ARG A 48 -1.00 -8.47 -8.93
C ARG A 48 -1.38 -7.31 -8.02
N MET A 49 -0.84 -7.25 -6.82
CA MET A 49 -1.10 -6.14 -5.90
C MET A 49 -0.62 -4.79 -6.44
N ALA A 50 0.56 -4.75 -7.07
CA ALA A 50 1.04 -3.55 -7.75
C ALA A 50 0.05 -3.10 -8.84
N ALA A 51 -0.41 -4.02 -9.69
CA ALA A 51 -1.36 -3.70 -10.74
C ALA A 51 -2.72 -3.20 -10.21
N LEU A 52 -3.24 -3.80 -9.13
CA LEU A 52 -4.53 -3.41 -8.54
C LEU A 52 -4.51 -1.99 -7.97
N GLU A 53 -3.39 -1.57 -7.39
CA GLU A 53 -3.19 -0.22 -6.83
C GLU A 53 -2.67 0.80 -7.85
N ALA A 54 -2.41 0.39 -9.09
CA ALA A 54 -1.70 1.18 -10.09
C ALA A 54 -0.28 1.62 -9.64
N GLY A 55 0.39 0.76 -8.88
CA GLY A 55 1.80 0.90 -8.52
C GLY A 55 2.74 0.25 -9.53
N GLU A 56 4.02 0.57 -9.42
CA GLU A 56 5.07 0.08 -10.31
C GLU A 56 5.68 -1.23 -9.80
N ALA A 57 5.76 -1.42 -8.48
CA ALA A 57 6.28 -2.63 -7.87
C ALA A 57 5.65 -2.90 -6.51
N ALA A 58 5.73 -4.14 -6.04
CA ALA A 58 5.31 -4.49 -4.67
C ALA A 58 6.29 -5.46 -4.00
N LEU A 59 6.16 -5.54 -2.67
CA LEU A 59 6.91 -6.42 -1.79
C LEU A 59 5.97 -7.00 -0.73
N ALA A 60 5.80 -8.32 -0.73
CA ALA A 60 4.93 -9.00 0.20
C ALA A 60 5.69 -9.48 1.44
N THR A 61 5.18 -9.17 2.62
CA THR A 61 5.81 -9.45 3.92
C THR A 61 4.98 -10.42 4.75
N ALA A 62 5.62 -11.07 5.73
CA ALA A 62 4.94 -11.99 6.65
C ALA A 62 3.88 -11.31 7.56
N PHE A 63 3.98 -9.99 7.75
CA PHE A 63 3.04 -9.19 8.53
C PHE A 63 3.06 -7.72 8.06
N ALA A 64 1.99 -6.99 8.33
CA ALA A 64 1.79 -5.60 7.90
C ALA A 64 2.29 -4.53 8.88
N LEU A 65 2.63 -4.93 10.11
CA LEU A 65 3.03 -3.99 11.15
C LEU A 65 4.47 -3.47 10.92
N PRO A 66 4.70 -2.15 10.95
CA PRO A 66 6.05 -1.62 10.99
C PRO A 66 6.72 -2.05 12.29
N LEU A 67 8.00 -2.41 12.21
CA LEU A 67 8.80 -2.67 13.40
C LEU A 67 8.97 -1.34 14.16
N PRO A 68 8.84 -1.30 15.50
CA PRO A 68 9.01 -0.09 16.31
C PRO A 68 10.50 0.25 16.45
N LEU A 69 11.17 0.49 15.33
CA LEU A 69 12.58 0.82 15.24
C LEU A 69 12.72 2.29 14.87
N GLY A 70 13.39 3.06 15.73
CA GLY A 70 13.66 4.49 15.50
C GLY A 70 12.87 5.41 16.42
N ASN A 71 12.74 6.67 15.99
CA ASN A 71 12.07 7.70 16.77
C ASN A 71 10.55 7.45 16.83
N PRO A 72 9.89 7.76 17.96
CA PRO A 72 8.45 7.63 18.05
C PRO A 72 7.75 8.55 17.03
N PRO A 73 6.66 8.10 16.40
CA PRO A 73 5.90 8.93 15.48
C PRO A 73 5.24 10.10 16.22
N ARG A 74 5.03 11.21 15.51
CA ARG A 74 4.20 12.32 15.97
C ARG A 74 2.77 12.10 15.49
N PHE A 75 1.83 12.04 16.43
CA PHE A 75 0.40 11.90 16.13
C PHE A 75 -0.25 13.27 16.00
N ILE A 76 -1.06 13.45 14.95
CA ILE A 76 -1.80 14.69 14.67
C ILE A 76 -3.30 14.36 14.70
N PRO A 77 -4.04 14.74 15.76
CA PRO A 77 -5.39 14.25 16.01
C PRO A 77 -6.44 14.62 14.95
N SER A 78 -6.29 15.78 14.32
CA SER A 78 -7.28 16.37 13.40
C SER A 78 -7.01 16.12 11.93
N GLY A 79 -5.84 15.55 11.58
CA GLY A 79 -5.39 15.46 10.18
C GLY A 79 -5.34 16.81 9.46
N ASP A 80 -5.38 17.93 10.20
CA ASP A 80 -5.44 19.26 9.61
C ASP A 80 -4.11 19.57 8.93
N LEU A 81 -4.21 20.02 7.69
CA LEU A 81 -3.05 20.20 6.81
C LEU A 81 -2.04 21.20 7.37
N ASP A 82 -2.50 22.21 8.10
CA ASP A 82 -1.65 23.20 8.73
C ASP A 82 -0.80 22.60 9.86
N SER A 83 -1.38 21.75 10.72
CA SER A 83 -0.62 21.05 11.75
C SER A 83 0.31 20.00 11.17
N VAL A 84 -0.10 19.31 10.10
CA VAL A 84 0.80 18.41 9.34
C VAL A 84 2.01 19.20 8.85
N LYS A 85 1.79 20.32 8.15
CA LYS A 85 2.86 21.16 7.62
C LYS A 85 3.79 21.69 8.72
N LYS A 86 3.24 22.16 9.84
CA LYS A 86 4.03 22.65 11.00
C LYS A 86 4.83 21.55 11.70
N SER A 87 4.43 20.29 11.56
CA SER A 87 5.08 19.16 12.21
C SER A 87 6.17 18.52 11.36
N ILE A 88 6.33 18.91 10.09
CA ILE A 88 7.41 18.42 9.24
C ILE A 88 8.68 19.22 9.54
N ASP A 89 9.75 18.50 9.85
CA ASP A 89 11.09 19.03 10.16
C ASP A 89 12.19 18.18 9.47
N GLU A 90 13.45 18.52 9.70
CA GLU A 90 14.61 17.84 9.12
C GLU A 90 14.75 16.35 9.49
N ASN A 91 14.04 15.89 10.53
CA ASN A 91 14.06 14.51 10.99
C ASN A 91 12.88 13.69 10.46
N THR A 92 11.92 14.32 9.79
CA THR A 92 10.67 13.69 9.36
C THR A 92 10.88 12.80 8.14
N LYS A 93 10.76 11.47 8.28
CA LYS A 93 11.03 10.54 7.15
C LYS A 93 9.85 10.26 6.23
N ALA A 94 8.63 10.48 6.69
CA ALA A 94 7.41 10.27 5.92
C ALA A 94 6.22 10.95 6.60
N VAL A 95 5.16 11.21 5.83
CA VAL A 95 3.81 11.41 6.35
C VAL A 95 3.06 10.09 6.21
N PHE A 96 2.36 9.68 7.26
CA PHE A 96 1.58 8.43 7.29
C PHE A 96 0.11 8.72 7.55
N VAL A 97 -0.78 8.05 6.82
CA VAL A 97 -2.23 8.16 7.02
C VAL A 97 -2.95 6.87 6.64
N GLU A 98 -4.08 6.57 7.29
CA GLU A 98 -5.03 5.54 6.82
C GLU A 98 -5.98 6.16 5.79
N SER A 99 -6.17 5.51 4.64
CA SER A 99 -7.14 5.93 3.63
C SER A 99 -8.55 6.12 4.20
N ILE A 100 -9.00 5.13 4.98
CA ILE A 100 -10.23 5.11 5.75
C ILE A 100 -9.85 4.59 7.14
N SER A 101 -10.02 5.41 8.17
CA SER A 101 -9.62 5.04 9.53
C SER A 101 -10.43 3.88 10.08
N THR A 102 -9.78 2.96 10.78
CA THR A 102 -10.44 1.72 11.24
C THR A 102 -11.49 1.96 12.35
N ASN A 103 -11.26 2.94 13.23
CA ASN A 103 -12.14 3.18 14.39
C ASN A 103 -13.26 4.19 14.07
N ASP A 104 -12.90 5.32 13.45
CA ASP A 104 -13.80 6.46 13.28
C ASP A 104 -14.35 6.58 11.85
N LEU A 105 -13.89 5.71 10.92
CA LEU A 105 -14.28 5.69 9.51
C LEU A 105 -14.08 7.03 8.78
N LEU A 106 -13.08 7.80 9.22
CA LEU A 106 -12.70 9.05 8.61
C LEU A 106 -11.96 8.79 7.30
N ILE A 107 -12.31 9.53 6.25
CA ILE A 107 -11.67 9.44 4.93
C ILE A 107 -10.60 10.52 4.85
N ALA A 108 -9.36 10.13 4.58
CA ALA A 108 -8.25 11.06 4.44
C ALA A 108 -8.30 11.84 3.12
N ASP A 109 -7.95 13.13 3.17
CA ASP A 109 -7.65 13.92 1.96
C ASP A 109 -6.23 13.62 1.46
N ILE A 110 -6.10 12.52 0.72
CA ILE A 110 -4.81 12.00 0.23
C ILE A 110 -4.14 13.00 -0.72
N GLU A 111 -4.91 13.71 -1.55
CA GLU A 111 -4.36 14.66 -2.53
C GLU A 111 -3.76 15.89 -1.83
N ALA A 112 -4.47 16.44 -0.85
CA ALA A 112 -3.96 17.55 -0.07
C ALA A 112 -2.74 17.15 0.78
N LEU A 113 -2.78 15.99 1.43
CA LEU A 113 -1.65 15.44 2.18
C LEU A 113 -0.43 15.16 1.29
N SER A 114 -0.66 14.64 0.08
CA SER A 114 0.40 14.38 -0.90
C SER A 114 1.08 15.68 -1.32
N THR A 115 0.29 16.73 -1.53
CA THR A 115 0.82 18.07 -1.85
C THR A 115 1.71 18.60 -0.72
N VAL A 116 1.24 18.54 0.53
CA VAL A 116 2.03 18.98 1.70
C VAL A 116 3.31 18.14 1.84
N ALA A 117 3.23 16.81 1.71
CA ALA A 117 4.39 15.93 1.82
C ALA A 117 5.45 16.23 0.75
N ARG A 118 5.01 16.35 -0.51
CA ARG A 118 5.87 16.65 -1.65
C ARG A 118 6.54 18.02 -1.55
N GLU A 119 5.82 19.05 -1.12
CA GLU A 119 6.39 20.40 -0.89
C GLU A 119 7.53 20.40 0.13
N ASN A 120 7.54 19.44 1.06
CA ASN A 120 8.56 19.31 2.10
C ASN A 120 9.57 18.18 1.84
N GLY A 121 9.56 17.57 0.64
CA GLY A 121 10.55 16.56 0.27
C GLY A 121 10.46 15.25 1.07
N VAL A 122 9.25 14.88 1.52
CA VAL A 122 8.97 13.62 2.22
C VAL A 122 7.91 12.80 1.47
N PRO A 123 8.00 11.47 1.48
CA PRO A 123 6.99 10.61 0.87
C PRO A 123 5.70 10.58 1.71
N LEU A 124 4.56 10.43 1.03
CA LEU A 124 3.29 10.06 1.66
C LEU A 124 3.12 8.54 1.62
N ILE A 125 2.96 7.94 2.80
CA ILE A 125 2.65 6.52 2.99
C ILE A 125 1.18 6.41 3.38
N VAL A 126 0.41 5.60 2.65
CA VAL A 126 -1.01 5.39 2.92
C VAL A 126 -1.26 3.93 3.28
N ASP A 127 -1.81 3.68 4.45
CA ASP A 127 -2.43 2.38 4.75
C ASP A 127 -3.79 2.32 4.05
N ASN A 128 -3.87 1.45 3.04
CA ASN A 128 -5.05 1.26 2.22
C ASN A 128 -5.76 -0.06 2.50
N THR A 129 -5.55 -0.66 3.68
CA THR A 129 -6.22 -1.90 4.08
C THR A 129 -7.73 -1.80 3.83
N ASN A 130 -8.39 -0.75 4.32
CA ASN A 130 -9.83 -0.53 4.13
C ASN A 130 -10.23 -0.11 2.70
N GLY A 131 -9.27 0.25 1.84
CA GLY A 131 -9.49 0.40 0.40
C GLY A 131 -9.60 -0.92 -0.36
N ALA A 132 -9.39 -2.05 0.33
CA ALA A 132 -9.57 -3.41 -0.18
C ALA A 132 -8.81 -3.67 -1.49
N GLY A 133 -7.49 -3.52 -1.45
CA GLY A 133 -6.61 -3.78 -2.60
C GLY A 133 -6.87 -2.85 -3.78
N GLY A 134 -7.15 -1.57 -3.54
CA GLY A 134 -7.37 -0.58 -4.59
C GLY A 134 -8.79 -0.59 -5.18
N LEU A 135 -9.73 -1.36 -4.60
CA LEU A 135 -11.09 -1.48 -5.12
C LEU A 135 -11.92 -0.23 -4.82
N PHE A 136 -11.90 0.25 -3.58
CA PHE A 136 -12.69 1.42 -3.18
C PHE A 136 -11.95 2.73 -3.42
N ILE A 137 -10.63 2.74 -3.23
CA ILE A 137 -9.76 3.88 -3.47
C ILE A 137 -8.37 3.40 -3.83
N ARG A 138 -7.73 4.07 -4.80
CA ARG A 138 -6.33 3.84 -5.20
C ARG A 138 -5.49 5.05 -4.80
N PRO A 139 -4.86 5.07 -3.62
CA PRO A 139 -4.12 6.24 -3.12
C PRO A 139 -3.05 6.75 -4.08
N ILE A 140 -2.44 5.87 -4.89
CA ILE A 140 -1.42 6.25 -5.88
C ILE A 140 -2.02 7.23 -6.91
N SER A 141 -3.28 7.05 -7.29
CA SER A 141 -3.98 7.99 -8.19
C SER A 141 -4.23 9.36 -7.57
N HIS A 142 -4.11 9.47 -6.24
CA HIS A 142 -4.23 10.70 -5.46
C HIS A 142 -2.86 11.20 -4.93
N GLY A 143 -1.75 10.66 -5.44
CA GLY A 143 -0.40 11.13 -5.13
C GLY A 143 0.29 10.46 -3.94
N ALA A 144 -0.21 9.33 -3.44
CA ALA A 144 0.54 8.53 -2.47
C ALA A 144 1.83 7.99 -3.09
N SER A 145 2.94 8.11 -2.36
CA SER A 145 4.23 7.58 -2.78
C SER A 145 4.28 6.07 -2.55
N ILE A 146 3.81 5.62 -1.39
CA ILE A 146 3.81 4.21 -0.96
C ILE A 146 2.42 3.86 -0.44
N VAL A 147 1.95 2.66 -0.77
CA VAL A 147 0.70 2.10 -0.23
C VAL A 147 1.00 0.83 0.54
N LEU A 148 0.37 0.68 1.70
CA LEU A 148 0.46 -0.50 2.55
C LEU A 148 -0.89 -1.21 2.62
N HIS A 149 -0.87 -2.53 2.70
CA HIS A 149 -2.05 -3.32 3.09
C HIS A 149 -1.68 -4.34 4.14
N SER A 150 -2.57 -4.48 5.13
CA SER A 150 -2.76 -5.74 5.83
C SER A 150 -3.60 -6.67 4.96
N THR A 151 -3.09 -7.87 4.71
CA THR A 151 -3.76 -8.81 3.80
C THR A 151 -4.87 -9.61 4.48
N ALA A 152 -4.85 -9.70 5.81
CA ALA A 152 -5.75 -10.54 6.58
C ALA A 152 -7.24 -10.15 6.50
N PRO A 153 -7.64 -8.86 6.61
CA PRO A 153 -9.06 -8.51 6.70
C PRO A 153 -9.83 -8.75 5.40
N TRP A 154 -9.34 -8.17 4.29
CA TRP A 154 -10.11 -8.11 3.04
C TRP A 154 -9.52 -8.95 1.92
N LEU A 155 -8.20 -9.13 1.87
CA LEU A 155 -7.55 -9.82 0.75
C LEU A 155 -7.58 -11.35 0.91
N SER A 156 -7.68 -11.85 2.14
CA SER A 156 -7.91 -13.28 2.43
C SER A 156 -9.34 -13.72 2.10
N ILE A 157 -9.52 -15.01 1.77
CA ILE A 157 -10.84 -15.63 1.55
C ILE A 157 -11.65 -15.68 2.86
N SER A 158 -11.00 -16.09 3.96
CA SER A 158 -11.68 -16.44 5.22
C SER A 158 -10.95 -15.97 6.47
N GLY A 159 -10.04 -14.99 6.34
CA GLY A 159 -9.20 -14.53 7.45
C GLY A 159 -8.20 -15.59 7.94
N SER A 160 -7.95 -16.63 7.16
CA SER A 160 -7.04 -17.74 7.48
C SER A 160 -5.59 -17.47 7.11
N SER A 161 -5.32 -16.29 6.52
CA SER A 161 -4.02 -15.89 6.01
C SER A 161 -3.62 -14.54 6.61
N THR A 162 -2.37 -14.41 7.02
CA THR A 162 -1.78 -13.15 7.48
C THR A 162 -0.62 -12.76 6.59
N GLY A 163 -0.42 -11.45 6.47
CA GLY A 163 0.63 -10.90 5.64
C GLY A 163 0.54 -9.39 5.56
N GLY A 164 1.55 -8.80 4.97
CA GLY A 164 1.56 -7.41 4.54
C GLY A 164 1.96 -7.31 3.07
N VAL A 165 1.64 -6.19 2.44
CA VAL A 165 2.24 -5.84 1.15
C VAL A 165 2.51 -4.35 1.09
N ILE A 166 3.72 -4.02 0.66
CA ILE A 166 4.18 -2.67 0.35
C ILE A 166 4.08 -2.50 -1.16
N ILE A 167 3.37 -1.48 -1.62
CA ILE A 167 3.29 -1.10 -3.03
C ILE A 167 4.01 0.22 -3.22
N ASP A 168 4.95 0.25 -4.14
CA ASP A 168 5.72 1.43 -4.52
C ASP A 168 5.15 2.02 -5.81
N SER A 169 4.80 3.30 -5.77
CA SER A 169 4.29 4.02 -6.94
C SER A 169 5.37 4.37 -7.96
N GLY A 170 6.65 4.38 -7.56
CA GLY A 170 7.75 4.86 -8.41
C GLY A 170 7.72 6.37 -8.66
N THR A 171 6.89 7.14 -7.94
CA THR A 171 6.73 8.59 -8.17
C THR A 171 7.66 9.45 -7.31
N PHE A 172 8.13 8.94 -6.16
CA PHE A 172 8.98 9.69 -5.25
C PHE A 172 10.46 9.57 -5.62
N SER A 173 11.11 10.71 -5.84
CA SER A 173 12.52 10.77 -6.24
C SER A 173 13.45 10.72 -5.02
N TRP A 174 13.81 9.51 -4.59
CA TRP A 174 14.75 9.28 -3.48
C TRP A 174 16.10 9.98 -3.70
N ALA A 175 16.60 10.00 -4.94
CA ALA A 175 17.88 10.61 -5.31
C ALA A 175 17.88 12.15 -5.17
N ALA A 176 16.70 12.79 -5.12
CA ALA A 176 16.60 14.24 -4.94
C ALA A 176 16.81 14.68 -3.48
N HIS A 177 16.81 13.73 -2.54
CA HIS A 177 16.89 13.98 -1.11
C HIS A 177 18.00 13.15 -0.44
N PRO A 178 19.26 13.25 -0.89
CA PRO A 178 20.34 12.37 -0.44
C PRO A 178 20.67 12.51 1.05
N ASP A 179 20.66 13.73 1.58
CA ASP A 179 20.88 13.99 3.01
C ASP A 179 19.75 13.42 3.88
N HIS A 180 18.55 13.32 3.31
CA HIS A 180 17.37 12.85 4.02
C HIS A 180 17.24 11.32 4.02
N PHE A 181 17.68 10.69 2.93
CA PHE A 181 17.67 9.24 2.74
C PHE A 181 19.07 8.70 2.33
N PRO A 182 20.07 8.83 3.23
CA PRO A 182 21.44 8.39 2.94
C PRO A 182 21.53 6.89 2.64
N GLN A 183 20.64 6.07 3.20
CA GLN A 183 20.61 4.63 2.93
C GLN A 183 20.38 4.28 1.44
N PHE A 184 19.80 5.19 0.66
CA PHE A 184 19.62 4.99 -0.78
C PHE A 184 20.74 5.63 -1.60
N SER A 185 21.34 6.70 -1.10
CA SER A 185 22.28 7.53 -1.85
C SER A 185 23.74 7.19 -1.57
N ASP A 186 24.09 6.77 -0.35
CA ASP A 186 25.45 6.42 0.04
C ASP A 186 25.87 5.03 -0.47
N PRO A 187 27.18 4.78 -0.67
CA PRO A 187 27.67 3.47 -1.06
C PRO A 187 27.35 2.45 0.03
N SER A 188 26.53 1.45 -0.29
CA SER A 188 26.15 0.44 0.69
C SER A 188 27.28 -0.58 0.93
N PRO A 189 27.79 -0.72 2.18
CA PRO A 189 28.80 -1.73 2.48
C PRO A 189 28.32 -3.16 2.22
N GLY A 190 27.02 -3.41 2.45
CA GLY A 190 26.39 -4.71 2.27
C GLY A 190 26.15 -5.13 0.81
N PHE A 191 26.44 -4.24 -0.15
CA PHE A 191 26.29 -4.47 -1.60
C PHE A 191 27.48 -3.94 -2.40
N HIS A 192 28.70 -4.13 -1.89
CA HIS A 192 29.95 -3.78 -2.60
C HIS A 192 30.04 -2.31 -3.06
N GLY A 193 29.52 -1.39 -2.24
CA GLY A 193 29.51 0.04 -2.54
C GLY A 193 28.42 0.47 -3.53
N LEU A 194 27.44 -0.39 -3.82
CA LEU A 194 26.30 -0.04 -4.65
C LEU A 194 25.52 1.12 -4.04
N ARG A 195 25.23 2.14 -4.86
CA ARG A 195 24.27 3.20 -4.57
C ARG A 195 22.90 2.77 -5.09
N ILE A 196 21.94 2.64 -4.18
CA ILE A 196 20.65 2.01 -4.47
C ILE A 196 19.81 2.90 -5.39
N SER A 197 19.77 4.21 -5.13
CA SER A 197 19.03 5.18 -5.93
C SER A 197 19.56 5.30 -7.36
N GLU A 198 20.88 5.18 -7.57
CA GLU A 198 21.47 5.17 -8.91
C GLU A 198 21.09 3.92 -9.72
N LYS A 199 21.00 2.76 -9.05
CA LYS A 199 20.69 1.49 -9.69
C LYS A 199 19.21 1.31 -9.98
N PHE A 200 18.35 1.70 -9.04
CA PHE A 200 16.92 1.39 -9.04
C PHE A 200 16.01 2.61 -9.18
N GLY A 201 16.58 3.82 -9.26
CA GLY A 201 15.82 5.05 -9.44
C GLY A 201 14.79 5.26 -8.33
N ASN A 202 13.54 5.53 -8.73
CA ASN A 202 12.45 5.79 -7.80
C ASN A 202 11.95 4.53 -7.07
N LEU A 203 12.32 3.33 -7.54
CA LEU A 203 12.03 2.06 -6.86
C LEU A 203 13.05 1.71 -5.76
N ALA A 204 13.89 2.67 -5.35
CA ALA A 204 14.94 2.43 -4.38
C ALA A 204 14.41 1.86 -3.05
N LEU A 205 13.27 2.33 -2.55
CA LEU A 205 12.70 1.85 -1.29
C LEU A 205 12.32 0.37 -1.36
N VAL A 206 11.45 -0.01 -2.30
CA VAL A 206 10.96 -1.39 -2.38
C VAL A 206 12.10 -2.37 -2.70
N ARG A 207 13.07 -1.95 -3.51
CA ARG A 207 14.25 -2.77 -3.84
C ARG A 207 15.19 -2.90 -2.64
N PHE A 208 15.46 -1.81 -1.93
CA PHE A 208 16.23 -1.86 -0.68
C PHE A 208 15.57 -2.75 0.37
N ALA A 209 14.26 -2.62 0.53
CA ALA A 209 13.48 -3.44 1.45
C ALA A 209 13.61 -4.94 1.11
N ARG A 210 13.60 -5.31 -0.18
CA ARG A 210 13.81 -6.71 -0.61
C ARG A 210 15.25 -7.18 -0.41
N ILE A 211 16.24 -6.42 -0.86
CA ILE A 211 17.63 -6.92 -0.91
C ILE A 211 18.34 -6.82 0.44
N ALA A 212 18.01 -5.82 1.25
CA ALA A 212 18.67 -5.54 2.53
C ALA A 212 17.79 -5.95 3.71
N VAL A 213 16.59 -5.37 3.83
CA VAL A 213 15.75 -5.56 5.02
C VAL A 213 15.22 -6.99 5.10
N MET A 214 14.66 -7.54 4.02
CA MET A 214 14.17 -8.91 4.00
C MET A 214 15.28 -9.94 4.17
N ARG A 215 16.43 -9.72 3.53
CA ARG A 215 17.60 -10.60 3.67
C ARG A 215 18.07 -10.68 5.12
N ASP A 216 18.14 -9.54 5.80
CA ASP A 216 18.75 -9.44 7.14
C ASP A 216 17.74 -9.72 8.27
N ALA A 217 16.48 -9.28 8.13
CA ALA A 217 15.44 -9.41 9.17
C ALA A 217 14.45 -10.57 8.92
N GLY A 218 14.34 -11.07 7.69
CA GLY A 218 13.54 -12.25 7.35
C GLY A 218 12.01 -12.18 7.38
N PRO A 219 11.30 -11.02 7.29
CA PRO A 219 9.84 -11.00 7.25
C PRO A 219 9.27 -11.44 5.87
N CYS A 220 9.68 -12.60 5.37
CA CYS A 220 9.31 -13.12 4.06
C CYS A 220 7.93 -13.78 4.08
N LEU A 221 7.04 -13.41 3.17
CA LEU A 221 5.77 -14.11 2.98
C LEU A 221 6.04 -15.53 2.46
N ASN A 222 5.39 -16.53 3.06
CA ASN A 222 5.55 -17.91 2.58
C ASN A 222 4.70 -18.17 1.32
N PRO A 223 5.12 -19.09 0.42
CA PRO A 223 4.42 -19.31 -0.85
C PRO A 223 3.00 -19.89 -0.71
N PHE A 224 2.71 -20.58 0.39
CA PHE A 224 1.37 -21.13 0.63
C PHE A 224 0.37 -20.02 0.96
N GLU A 225 0.76 -19.09 1.83
CA GLU A 225 -0.05 -17.89 2.12
C GLU A 225 -0.24 -17.03 0.88
N ALA A 226 0.80 -16.85 0.07
CA ALA A 226 0.67 -16.16 -1.21
C ALA A 226 -0.37 -16.82 -2.13
N ALA A 227 -0.40 -18.16 -2.21
CA ALA A 227 -1.41 -18.88 -3.01
C ALA A 227 -2.84 -18.69 -2.46
N VAL A 228 -3.01 -18.69 -1.14
CA VAL A 228 -4.31 -18.44 -0.49
C VAL A 228 -4.78 -17.00 -0.74
N LEU A 229 -3.87 -16.03 -0.64
CA LEU A 229 -4.16 -14.62 -0.93
C LEU A 229 -4.51 -14.41 -2.41
N LEU A 230 -3.78 -15.04 -3.33
CA LEU A 230 -4.11 -15.00 -4.76
C LEU A 230 -5.54 -15.49 -5.04
N ALA A 231 -5.93 -16.62 -4.44
CA ALA A 231 -7.30 -17.12 -4.56
C ALA A 231 -8.34 -16.17 -3.93
N GLY A 232 -7.96 -15.44 -2.87
CA GLY A 232 -8.78 -14.39 -2.28
C GLY A 232 -8.98 -13.19 -3.20
N LEU A 233 -7.93 -12.77 -3.92
CA LEU A 233 -7.99 -11.66 -4.88
C LEU A 233 -8.94 -11.95 -6.06
N GLU A 234 -9.05 -13.21 -6.49
CA GLU A 234 -9.93 -13.61 -7.61
C GLU A 234 -11.42 -13.35 -7.34
N THR A 235 -11.82 -13.32 -6.07
CA THR A 235 -13.21 -13.06 -5.65
C THR A 235 -13.39 -11.75 -4.90
N LEU A 236 -12.34 -10.93 -4.81
CA LEU A 236 -12.32 -9.71 -4.00
C LEU A 236 -13.44 -8.73 -4.39
N ALA A 237 -13.59 -8.46 -5.69
CA ALA A 237 -14.58 -7.53 -6.21
C ALA A 237 -16.01 -7.90 -5.79
N VAL A 238 -16.45 -9.12 -6.07
CA VAL A 238 -17.81 -9.60 -5.75
C VAL A 238 -18.03 -9.76 -4.24
N LYS A 239 -17.00 -10.15 -3.50
CA LYS A 239 -17.05 -10.24 -2.04
C LYS A 239 -17.28 -8.87 -1.43
N MET A 240 -16.49 -7.87 -1.84
CA MET A 240 -16.55 -6.52 -1.29
C MET A 240 -17.81 -5.76 -1.72
N ASP A 241 -18.36 -6.04 -2.90
CA ASP A 241 -19.66 -5.51 -3.32
C ASP A 241 -20.76 -5.94 -2.33
N ARG A 242 -20.84 -7.25 -2.03
CA ARG A 242 -21.80 -7.76 -1.03
C ARG A 242 -21.52 -7.23 0.38
N VAL A 243 -20.26 -7.09 0.78
CA VAL A 243 -19.92 -6.50 2.10
C VAL A 243 -20.42 -5.05 2.17
N ALA A 244 -20.21 -4.26 1.11
CA ALA A 244 -20.67 -2.88 1.05
C ALA A 244 -22.21 -2.77 1.04
N GLU A 245 -22.90 -3.63 0.29
CA GLU A 245 -24.37 -3.72 0.31
C GLU A 245 -24.90 -4.04 1.71
N ASN A 246 -24.33 -5.05 2.37
CA ASN A 246 -24.73 -5.45 3.72
C ASN A 246 -24.48 -4.35 4.73
N ALA A 247 -23.32 -3.67 4.66
CA ALA A 247 -22.99 -2.54 5.51
C ALA A 247 -24.02 -1.41 5.37
N LYS A 248 -24.38 -1.03 4.13
CA LYS A 248 -25.44 -0.05 3.86
C LYS A 248 -26.79 -0.47 4.43
N GLY A 249 -27.15 -1.74 4.27
CA GLY A 249 -28.39 -2.30 4.84
C GLY A 249 -28.43 -2.19 6.37
N ILE A 250 -27.33 -2.53 7.04
CA ILE A 250 -27.19 -2.40 8.51
C ILE A 250 -27.27 -0.93 8.93
N CYS A 251 -26.59 -0.01 8.23
CA CYS A 251 -26.68 1.42 8.51
C CYS A 251 -28.12 1.94 8.34
N GLY A 252 -28.87 1.45 7.36
CA GLY A 252 -30.28 1.77 7.18
C GLY A 252 -31.11 1.37 8.40
N VAL A 253 -30.97 0.11 8.85
CA VAL A 253 -31.66 -0.41 10.05
C VAL A 253 -31.26 0.35 11.31
N ALA A 254 -29.96 0.63 11.52
CA ALA A 254 -29.47 1.38 12.68
C ALA A 254 -29.92 2.85 12.69
N GLY A 255 -30.07 3.45 11.50
CA GLY A 255 -30.67 4.77 11.32
C GLY A 255 -32.13 4.83 11.73
N GLU A 256 -32.89 3.76 11.45
CA GLU A 256 -34.30 3.62 11.83
C GLU A 256 -34.50 3.40 13.34
N THR A 257 -33.54 2.79 14.04
CA THR A 257 -33.58 2.57 15.50
C THR A 257 -33.17 3.80 16.33
N GLY A 258 -32.80 4.92 15.69
CA GLY A 258 -32.35 6.13 16.38
C GLY A 258 -30.89 6.09 16.84
N GLU A 259 -30.15 5.02 16.51
CA GLU A 259 -28.70 4.84 16.76
C GLU A 259 -27.90 5.14 15.48
N GLY A 260 -28.31 6.16 14.73
CA GLY A 260 -27.82 6.41 13.37
C GLY A 260 -26.30 6.60 13.27
N CYS A 261 -25.68 5.88 12.33
CA CYS A 261 -24.33 6.12 11.84
C CYS A 261 -24.20 7.58 11.36
N ARG A 262 -23.50 8.43 12.13
CA ARG A 262 -23.11 9.76 11.69
C ARG A 262 -21.86 9.64 10.83
N CYS A 263 -22.04 9.36 9.54
CA CYS A 263 -20.97 9.58 8.57
C CYS A 263 -20.80 11.08 8.36
N GLU A 264 -20.19 11.77 9.34
CA GLU A 264 -19.77 13.16 9.17
C GLU A 264 -18.50 13.15 8.32
N VAL A 265 -18.58 13.67 7.10
CA VAL A 265 -17.40 13.99 6.29
C VAL A 265 -16.68 15.12 7.02
N SER A 266 -15.51 14.82 7.60
CA SER A 266 -14.64 15.87 8.16
C SER A 266 -14.28 16.84 7.03
N ARG A 267 -14.73 18.08 7.16
CA ARG A 267 -14.32 19.19 6.28
C ARG A 267 -13.01 19.79 6.73
#